data_AF-A0A0M8NU73-F1
#
_entry.id   AF-A0A0M8NU73-F1
#
_cell.length_a   1.000
_cell.length_b   1.000
_cell.length_c   1.000
_cell.angle_alpha   90.00
_cell.angle_beta   90.00
_cell.angle_gamma   90.00
#
_symmetry.space_group_name_H-M   'P 1'
#
loop_
_entity.id
_entity.type
_entity.pdbx_description
1 polymer ?
#
loop_
_entity_poly.entity_id
_entity_poly.type
_entity_poly.pdbx_seq_one_letter_code
_entity_poly.pdbx_strand_id
1 'polypeptide(L)'
;MRRSGIAADQLDTIILSHAHFDHCRPARKDFPNATVFFGPGTAEYCSPGHLADPSSFWDGRYFDPDRATERWKTLEGPWVPFGPFDRAMDFFGDGCFWVIQAPGHMPGNLCACARLETGEWVLLGSDCCHSREILDGLKEFGTFEMPDGSTFCLHTDVAAARDTLARIRVMESELGVHVALAHDATWMEEGKNAVLLSLLDDKFRHDIRQSLTRQLPF
;
A
#
# COMPACT_ATOMS: atom_id res chain seq x y z
N MET A 1 -8.34 14.54 2.77
CA MET A 1 -9.76 14.89 3.01
C MET A 1 -10.03 16.38 2.86
N ARG A 2 -9.47 17.26 3.71
CA ARG A 2 -9.76 18.72 3.62
C ARG A 2 -9.45 19.36 2.25
N ARG A 3 -8.55 18.76 1.45
CA ARG A 3 -8.15 19.26 0.13
C ARG A 3 -9.06 18.77 -1.02
N SER A 4 -9.76 17.65 -0.86
CA SER A 4 -10.66 17.09 -1.90
C SER A 4 -12.12 17.52 -1.74
N GLY A 5 -12.44 18.31 -0.71
CA GLY A 5 -13.82 18.69 -0.39
C GLY A 5 -14.68 17.55 0.20
N ILE A 6 -14.09 16.36 0.38
CA ILE A 6 -14.76 15.19 0.95
C ILE A 6 -14.60 15.23 2.48
N ALA A 7 -15.73 15.21 3.19
CA ALA A 7 -15.75 15.13 4.64
C ALA A 7 -15.41 13.70 5.10
N ALA A 8 -14.76 13.58 6.25
CA ALA A 8 -14.21 12.29 6.69
C ALA A 8 -15.29 11.26 7.05
N ASP A 9 -16.49 11.74 7.41
CA ASP A 9 -17.68 10.92 7.65
C ASP A 9 -18.37 10.46 6.36
N GLN A 10 -17.97 10.97 5.19
CA GLN A 10 -18.46 10.47 3.90
C GLN A 10 -17.71 9.23 3.41
N LEU A 11 -16.61 8.84 4.08
CA LEU A 11 -15.90 7.61 3.76
C LEU A 11 -16.55 6.42 4.46
N ASP A 12 -16.88 5.41 3.67
CA ASP A 12 -17.42 4.14 4.16
C ASP A 12 -16.37 3.02 4.19
N THR A 13 -15.26 3.18 3.47
CA THR A 13 -14.29 2.13 3.21
C THR A 13 -12.87 2.68 3.27
N ILE A 14 -11.98 1.98 3.98
CA ILE A 14 -10.54 2.20 3.95
C ILE A 14 -9.90 0.85 3.65
N ILE A 15 -9.12 0.75 2.58
CA ILE A 15 -8.35 -0.47 2.27
C ILE A 15 -6.90 -0.17 2.62
N LEU A 16 -6.36 -0.91 3.59
CA LEU A 16 -4.95 -0.79 3.96
C LEU A 16 -4.16 -1.83 3.19
N SER A 17 -3.05 -1.40 2.57
CA SER A 17 -2.16 -2.31 1.85
C SER A 17 -1.64 -3.40 2.77
N HIS A 18 -1.28 -3.04 3.99
CA HIS A 18 -0.77 -3.96 5.00
C HIS A 18 -0.82 -3.32 6.41
N ALA A 19 -0.35 -4.05 7.43
CA ALA A 19 -0.57 -3.71 8.84
C ALA A 19 0.64 -3.08 9.56
N HIS A 20 1.71 -2.68 8.87
CA HIS A 20 2.79 -1.93 9.52
C HIS A 20 2.32 -0.57 10.02
N PHE A 21 3.01 -0.04 11.04
CA PHE A 21 2.58 1.11 11.84
C PHE A 21 2.42 2.43 11.06
N ASP A 22 3.10 2.56 9.94
CA ASP A 22 3.07 3.71 9.03
C ASP A 22 1.92 3.63 8.02
N HIS A 23 1.33 2.44 7.85
CA HIS A 23 0.16 2.21 7.00
C HIS A 23 -1.11 1.90 7.80
N CYS A 24 -0.96 1.46 9.04
CA CYS A 24 -2.05 1.01 9.89
C CYS A 24 -2.14 1.86 11.16
N ARG A 25 -3.02 2.86 11.09
CA ARG A 25 -3.42 3.67 12.24
C ARG A 25 -4.91 3.43 12.52
N PRO A 26 -5.37 3.61 13.77
CA PRO A 26 -6.79 3.58 14.10
C PRO A 26 -7.54 4.61 13.26
N ALA A 27 -8.53 4.15 12.53
CA ALA A 27 -9.29 4.99 11.61
C ALA A 27 -10.55 5.55 12.25
N ARG A 28 -11.16 4.84 13.20
CA ARG A 28 -12.51 5.12 13.72
C ARG A 28 -12.71 6.54 14.23
N LYS A 29 -11.69 7.14 14.84
CA LYS A 29 -11.78 8.51 15.37
C LYS A 29 -11.90 9.55 14.26
N ASP A 30 -11.13 9.37 13.19
CA ASP A 30 -11.04 10.34 12.10
C ASP A 30 -12.05 10.02 10.98
N PHE A 31 -12.41 8.74 10.82
CA PHE A 31 -13.31 8.20 9.80
C PHE A 31 -14.41 7.36 10.47
N PRO A 32 -15.39 7.99 11.12
CA PRO A 32 -16.33 7.30 12.02
C PRO A 32 -17.27 6.32 11.30
N ASN A 33 -17.50 6.51 10.00
CA ASN A 33 -18.37 5.68 9.18
C ASN A 33 -17.61 4.61 8.39
N ALA A 34 -16.27 4.67 8.36
CA ALA A 34 -15.47 3.77 7.55
C ALA A 34 -15.34 2.37 8.19
N THR A 35 -15.34 1.36 7.33
CA THR A 35 -14.87 0.01 7.63
C THR A 35 -13.48 -0.16 7.03
N VAL A 36 -12.54 -0.63 7.84
CA VAL A 36 -11.18 -0.91 7.39
C VAL A 36 -11.09 -2.32 6.83
N PHE A 37 -10.43 -2.48 5.69
CA PHE A 37 -10.26 -3.77 5.02
C PHE A 37 -8.78 -4.14 4.93
N PHE A 38 -8.49 -5.40 5.22
CA PHE A 38 -7.17 -6.01 5.10
C PHE A 38 -7.19 -7.18 4.12
N GLY A 39 -6.02 -7.54 3.60
CA GLY A 39 -5.86 -8.72 2.77
C GLY A 39 -5.96 -10.03 3.57
N PRO A 40 -6.25 -11.16 2.89
CA PRO A 40 -6.27 -12.48 3.54
C PRO A 40 -4.94 -12.82 4.22
N GLY A 41 -4.99 -13.30 5.46
CA GLY A 41 -3.82 -13.68 6.25
C GLY A 41 -3.26 -12.58 7.17
N THR A 42 -3.71 -11.33 7.04
CA THR A 42 -3.22 -10.23 7.89
C THR A 42 -3.63 -10.42 9.35
N ALA A 43 -4.88 -10.79 9.60
CA ALA A 43 -5.39 -10.92 10.97
C ALA A 43 -4.66 -12.03 11.74
N GLU A 44 -4.46 -13.18 11.11
CA GLU A 44 -3.76 -14.34 11.67
C GLU A 44 -2.29 -14.03 11.97
N TYR A 45 -1.65 -13.22 11.12
CA TYR A 45 -0.26 -12.82 11.30
C TYR A 45 -0.07 -11.74 12.38
N CYS A 46 -1.05 -10.84 12.51
CA CYS A 46 -0.95 -9.68 13.40
C CYS A 46 -1.56 -9.88 14.79
N SER A 47 -2.39 -10.90 14.98
CA SER A 47 -3.01 -11.21 16.27
C SER A 47 -1.95 -11.69 17.29
N PRO A 48 -2.06 -11.36 18.59
CA PRO A 48 -3.17 -10.63 19.23
C PRO A 48 -2.94 -9.11 19.34
N GLY A 49 -1.84 -8.60 18.77
CA GLY A 49 -1.48 -7.18 18.83
C GLY A 49 -1.13 -6.65 20.23
N HIS A 50 -0.72 -5.38 20.29
CA HIS A 50 -0.11 -4.79 21.48
C HIS A 50 -1.04 -4.61 22.69
N LEU A 51 -2.36 -4.71 22.50
CA LEU A 51 -3.33 -4.59 23.60
C LEU A 51 -3.33 -5.85 24.48
N ALA A 52 -3.18 -7.03 23.87
CA ALA A 52 -3.07 -8.31 24.57
C ALA A 52 -1.61 -8.64 24.93
N ASP A 53 -0.66 -8.36 24.03
CA ASP A 53 0.77 -8.58 24.23
C ASP A 53 1.55 -7.27 24.03
N PRO A 54 1.96 -6.57 25.10
CA PRO A 54 2.68 -5.31 24.99
C PRO A 54 4.02 -5.35 24.22
N SER A 55 4.56 -6.54 23.94
CA SER A 55 5.77 -6.71 23.11
C SER A 55 5.48 -6.79 21.61
N SER A 56 4.22 -6.97 21.23
CA SER A 56 3.78 -7.02 19.84
C SER A 56 3.87 -5.65 19.17
N PHE A 57 4.37 -5.63 17.94
CA PHE A 57 4.43 -4.42 17.10
C PHE A 57 3.10 -4.13 16.37
N TRP A 58 2.13 -5.04 16.44
CA TRP A 58 0.87 -4.93 15.71
C TRP A 58 -0.19 -4.15 16.50
N ASP A 59 -1.08 -3.45 15.79
CA ASP A 59 -2.10 -2.64 16.44
C ASP A 59 -3.25 -3.50 17.00
N GLY A 60 -3.26 -3.71 18.33
CA GLY A 60 -4.30 -4.48 19.00
C GLY A 60 -5.70 -3.88 18.87
N ARG A 61 -5.85 -2.60 18.51
CA ARG A 61 -7.19 -2.02 18.25
C ARG A 61 -7.86 -2.65 17.03
N TYR A 62 -7.09 -3.26 16.13
CA TYR A 62 -7.59 -4.13 15.07
C TYR A 62 -7.51 -5.61 15.48
N PHE A 63 -6.35 -6.08 15.94
CA PHE A 63 -6.06 -7.53 15.95
C PHE A 63 -6.18 -8.22 17.32
N ASP A 64 -6.60 -7.50 18.37
CA ASP A 64 -6.89 -8.09 19.67
C ASP A 64 -8.24 -8.82 19.64
N PRO A 65 -8.31 -10.11 19.97
CA PRO A 65 -9.53 -10.90 19.87
C PRO A 65 -10.66 -10.44 20.81
N ASP A 66 -10.30 -9.82 21.94
CA ASP A 66 -11.26 -9.46 23.00
C ASP A 66 -11.44 -7.94 23.13
N ARG A 67 -10.43 -7.16 22.73
CA ARG A 67 -10.34 -5.71 23.00
C ARG A 67 -10.23 -4.85 21.75
N ALA A 68 -10.33 -5.42 20.55
CA ALA A 68 -10.37 -4.63 19.31
C ALA A 68 -11.48 -3.57 19.37
N THR A 69 -11.14 -2.34 18.97
CA THR A 69 -12.04 -1.18 19.00
C THR A 69 -12.38 -0.62 17.63
N GLU A 70 -11.60 -1.00 16.62
CA GLU A 70 -11.77 -0.58 15.23
C GLU A 70 -12.79 -1.45 14.50
N ARG A 71 -13.46 -0.87 13.50
CA ARG A 71 -14.36 -1.60 12.61
C ARG A 71 -13.56 -2.08 11.41
N TRP A 72 -13.35 -3.39 11.30
CA TRP A 72 -12.56 -3.95 10.20
C TRP A 72 -13.07 -5.30 9.71
N LYS A 73 -12.62 -5.68 8.51
CA LYS A 73 -12.89 -6.97 7.86
C LYS A 73 -11.70 -7.44 7.01
N THR A 74 -11.65 -8.73 6.76
CA THR A 74 -10.79 -9.30 5.71
C THR A 74 -11.53 -9.24 4.37
N LEU A 75 -10.83 -8.90 3.29
CA LEU A 75 -11.38 -9.03 1.93
C LEU A 75 -11.51 -10.51 1.57
N GLU A 76 -12.72 -10.95 1.23
CA GLU A 76 -13.00 -12.37 0.99
C GLU A 76 -12.85 -12.76 -0.50
N GLY A 77 -12.89 -11.79 -1.42
CA GLY A 77 -12.90 -12.02 -2.86
C GLY A 77 -14.30 -11.79 -3.47
N PRO A 78 -14.58 -12.33 -4.67
CA PRO A 78 -13.81 -13.37 -5.37
C PRO A 78 -12.45 -12.88 -5.88
N TRP A 79 -11.47 -13.77 -5.85
CA TRP A 79 -10.13 -13.53 -6.40
C TRP A 79 -10.03 -14.15 -7.80
N VAL A 80 -9.74 -13.32 -8.78
CA VAL A 80 -9.60 -13.68 -10.20
C VAL A 80 -8.30 -13.10 -10.77
N PRO A 81 -7.81 -13.62 -11.90
CA PRO A 81 -6.61 -13.05 -12.54
C PRO A 81 -6.81 -11.61 -13.04
N PHE A 82 -5.79 -10.77 -12.92
CA PHE A 82 -5.72 -9.42 -13.48
C PHE A 82 -4.28 -9.10 -13.91
N GLY A 83 -4.08 -8.86 -15.22
CA GLY A 83 -2.75 -8.68 -15.78
C GLY A 83 -1.84 -9.87 -15.46
N PRO A 84 -0.62 -9.65 -14.93
CA PRO A 84 0.29 -10.70 -14.51
C PRO A 84 -0.03 -11.27 -13.12
N PHE A 85 -1.07 -10.82 -12.40
CA PHE A 85 -1.42 -11.30 -11.06
C PHE A 85 -2.53 -12.37 -11.10
N ASP A 86 -2.37 -13.42 -10.30
CA ASP A 86 -3.32 -14.54 -10.25
C ASP A 86 -4.54 -14.27 -9.36
N ARG A 87 -4.41 -13.33 -8.41
CA ARG A 87 -5.42 -13.03 -7.39
C ARG A 87 -5.65 -11.53 -7.23
N ALA A 88 -6.68 -11.05 -7.90
CA ALA A 88 -7.20 -9.69 -7.81
C ALA A 88 -8.73 -9.70 -7.70
N MET A 89 -9.30 -8.62 -7.22
CA MET A 89 -10.73 -8.43 -7.07
C MET A 89 -11.11 -7.07 -7.63
N ASP A 90 -12.08 -7.07 -8.55
CA ASP A 90 -12.76 -5.85 -8.96
C ASP A 90 -13.64 -5.38 -7.81
N PHE A 91 -13.20 -4.33 -7.12
CA PHE A 91 -13.79 -3.92 -5.85
C PHE A 91 -15.17 -3.26 -6.05
N PHE A 92 -15.35 -2.54 -7.16
CA PHE A 92 -16.63 -1.90 -7.48
C PHE A 92 -17.50 -2.74 -8.43
N GLY A 93 -16.92 -3.71 -9.13
CA GLY A 93 -17.63 -4.57 -10.08
C GLY A 93 -17.84 -3.91 -11.45
N ASP A 94 -17.23 -2.76 -11.70
CA ASP A 94 -17.30 -2.01 -12.96
C ASP A 94 -15.96 -2.03 -13.74
N GLY A 95 -14.96 -2.73 -13.22
CA GLY A 95 -13.63 -2.88 -13.79
C GLY A 95 -12.72 -1.67 -13.60
N CYS A 96 -13.10 -0.63 -12.84
CA CYS A 96 -12.29 0.57 -12.69
C CYS A 96 -11.29 0.52 -11.53
N PHE A 97 -11.49 -0.34 -10.53
CA PHE A 97 -10.61 -0.41 -9.37
C PHE A 97 -10.41 -1.86 -8.90
N TRP A 98 -9.16 -2.30 -8.99
CA TRP A 98 -8.76 -3.67 -8.67
C TRP A 98 -7.89 -3.68 -7.42
N VAL A 99 -8.28 -4.49 -6.44
CA VAL A 99 -7.45 -4.79 -5.26
C VAL A 99 -6.75 -6.11 -5.51
N ILE A 100 -5.42 -6.15 -5.36
CA ILE A 100 -4.57 -7.23 -5.83
C ILE A 100 -3.78 -7.79 -4.66
N GLN A 101 -3.78 -9.12 -4.50
CA GLN A 101 -2.89 -9.78 -3.54
C GLN A 101 -1.45 -9.69 -4.04
N ALA A 102 -0.58 -9.11 -3.22
CA ALA A 102 0.80 -8.82 -3.57
C ALA A 102 1.73 -9.33 -2.44
N PRO A 103 1.87 -10.65 -2.29
CA PRO A 103 2.59 -11.25 -1.16
C PRO A 103 4.09 -10.93 -1.19
N GLY A 104 4.72 -11.03 -0.02
CA GLY A 104 6.16 -10.89 0.13
C GLY A 104 6.55 -9.99 1.30
N HIS A 105 6.03 -8.76 1.31
CA HIS A 105 6.29 -7.81 2.40
C HIS A 105 5.83 -8.35 3.75
N MET A 106 4.55 -8.70 3.83
CA MET A 106 3.97 -9.44 4.95
C MET A 106 2.73 -10.21 4.49
N PRO A 107 2.26 -11.20 5.27
CA PRO A 107 0.99 -11.87 5.00
C PRO A 107 -0.18 -10.89 4.85
N GLY A 108 -0.95 -11.09 3.78
CA GLY A 108 -2.07 -10.22 3.40
C GLY A 108 -1.68 -8.86 2.82
N ASN A 109 -0.41 -8.64 2.43
CA ASN A 109 -0.02 -7.44 1.69
C ASN A 109 -0.78 -7.32 0.35
N LEU A 110 -1.28 -6.12 0.07
CA LEU A 110 -2.05 -5.77 -1.11
C LEU A 110 -1.37 -4.64 -1.89
N CYS A 111 -1.57 -4.64 -3.20
CA CYS A 111 -1.50 -3.43 -4.02
C CYS A 111 -2.87 -3.18 -4.67
N ALA A 112 -3.04 -2.05 -5.36
CA ALA A 112 -4.26 -1.76 -6.09
C ALA A 112 -3.96 -1.18 -7.47
N CYS A 113 -4.89 -1.33 -8.42
CA CYS A 113 -4.78 -0.74 -9.75
C CYS A 113 -6.08 -0.04 -10.12
N ALA A 114 -5.98 1.25 -10.47
CA ALA A 114 -7.11 2.11 -10.78
C ALA A 114 -7.05 2.55 -12.25
N ARG A 115 -8.20 2.52 -12.93
CA ARG A 115 -8.36 3.08 -14.28
C ARG A 115 -8.86 4.51 -14.17
N LEU A 116 -8.15 5.43 -14.80
CA LEU A 116 -8.54 6.83 -14.90
C LEU A 116 -9.55 7.04 -16.03
N GLU A 117 -10.30 8.14 -15.98
CA GLU A 117 -11.22 8.54 -17.07
C GLU A 117 -10.49 8.75 -18.41
N THR A 118 -9.20 9.10 -18.36
CA THR A 118 -8.33 9.20 -19.55
C THR A 118 -8.07 7.84 -20.22
N GLY A 119 -8.41 6.74 -19.53
CA GLY A 119 -8.14 5.36 -19.95
C GLY A 119 -6.80 4.82 -19.45
N GLU A 120 -5.96 5.65 -18.83
CA GLU A 120 -4.69 5.25 -18.26
C GLU A 120 -4.86 4.48 -16.95
N TRP A 121 -3.88 3.66 -16.61
CA TRP A 121 -3.89 2.83 -15.41
C TRP A 121 -2.82 3.28 -14.43
N VAL A 122 -3.18 3.30 -13.15
CA VAL A 122 -2.27 3.62 -12.05
C VAL A 122 -2.24 2.47 -11.07
N LEU A 123 -1.06 1.91 -10.81
CA LEU A 123 -0.82 0.90 -9.79
C LEU A 123 -0.29 1.58 -8.52
N LEU A 124 -1.03 1.42 -7.42
CA LEU A 124 -0.67 1.82 -6.07
C LEU A 124 0.06 0.65 -5.40
N GLY A 125 1.39 0.66 -5.46
CA GLY A 125 2.25 -0.47 -5.09
C GLY A 125 2.52 -0.59 -3.59
N SER A 126 2.25 0.46 -2.80
CA SER A 126 2.64 0.55 -1.39
C SER A 126 4.06 0.03 -1.17
N ASP A 127 4.23 -1.00 -0.32
CA ASP A 127 5.51 -1.55 0.12
C ASP A 127 5.83 -2.88 -0.58
N CYS A 128 5.16 -3.16 -1.70
CA CYS A 128 5.65 -4.19 -2.63
C CYS A 128 7.08 -3.89 -3.07
N CYS A 129 7.44 -2.60 -3.05
CA CYS A 129 8.79 -2.10 -3.24
C CYS A 129 8.96 -0.78 -2.48
N HIS A 130 10.08 -0.59 -1.78
CA HIS A 130 10.33 0.61 -0.98
C HIS A 130 10.98 1.76 -1.77
N SER A 131 11.51 1.51 -2.97
CA SER A 131 12.14 2.56 -3.78
C SER A 131 12.07 2.29 -5.28
N ARG A 132 12.14 3.37 -6.05
CA ARG A 132 12.18 3.31 -7.52
C ARG A 132 13.37 2.51 -8.03
N GLU A 133 14.55 2.70 -7.45
CA GLU A 133 15.78 2.03 -7.88
C GLU A 133 15.70 0.49 -7.73
N ILE A 134 14.98 0.00 -6.72
CA ILE A 134 14.73 -1.44 -6.57
C ILE A 134 13.74 -1.91 -7.64
N LEU A 135 12.68 -1.14 -7.91
CA LEU A 135 11.75 -1.44 -9.00
C LEU A 135 12.46 -1.46 -10.36
N ASP A 136 13.42 -0.58 -10.60
CA ASP A 136 14.23 -0.54 -11.82
C ASP A 136 15.30 -1.63 -11.92
N GLY A 137 15.53 -2.37 -10.83
CA GLY A 137 16.59 -3.39 -10.76
C GLY A 137 17.99 -2.79 -10.64
N LEU A 138 18.09 -1.53 -10.24
CA LEU A 138 19.36 -0.85 -9.96
C LEU A 138 19.87 -1.16 -8.54
N LYS A 139 18.98 -1.58 -7.64
CA LYS A 139 19.29 -2.00 -6.27
C LYS A 139 18.57 -3.29 -5.91
N GLU A 140 19.14 -4.02 -4.95
CA GLU A 140 18.55 -5.21 -4.35
C GLU A 140 17.82 -4.86 -3.04
N PHE A 141 17.01 -5.79 -2.53
CA PHE A 141 16.42 -5.65 -1.21
C PHE A 141 17.51 -5.57 -0.13
N GLY A 142 17.31 -4.65 0.82
CA GLY A 142 18.20 -4.53 1.98
C GLY A 142 18.12 -5.78 2.85
N THR A 143 19.28 -6.37 3.13
CA THR A 143 19.42 -7.51 4.03
C THR A 143 20.52 -7.24 5.05
N PHE A 144 20.29 -7.57 6.31
CA PHE A 144 21.21 -7.33 7.40
C PHE A 144 21.47 -8.63 8.16
N GLU A 145 22.73 -8.92 8.48
CA GLU A 145 23.04 -10.03 9.39
C GLU A 145 22.71 -9.63 10.83
N MET A 146 21.97 -10.51 11.51
CA MET A 146 21.59 -10.36 12.90
C MET A 146 22.64 -11.02 13.81
N PRO A 147 22.74 -10.64 15.10
CA PRO A 147 23.71 -11.22 16.03
C PRO A 147 23.61 -12.74 16.21
N ASP A 148 22.46 -13.33 15.92
CA ASP A 148 22.21 -14.78 15.98
C ASP A 148 22.57 -15.53 14.68
N GLY A 149 23.11 -14.82 13.68
CA GLY A 149 23.47 -15.36 12.37
C GLY A 149 22.32 -15.45 11.37
N SER A 150 21.10 -15.05 11.76
CA SER A 150 19.99 -14.92 10.82
C SER A 150 20.13 -13.68 9.93
N THR A 151 19.45 -13.68 8.79
CA THR A 151 19.39 -12.50 7.91
C THR A 151 18.04 -11.82 8.09
N PHE A 152 18.04 -10.55 8.46
CA PHE A 152 16.86 -9.70 8.51
C PHE A 152 16.63 -9.04 7.14
N CYS A 153 15.38 -9.08 6.69
CA CYS A 153 14.85 -8.28 5.60
C CYS A 153 13.50 -7.71 6.05
N LEU A 154 13.15 -6.53 5.56
CA LEU A 154 11.84 -5.96 5.84
C LEU A 154 10.70 -6.76 5.17
N HIS A 155 11.01 -7.48 4.09
CA HIS A 155 10.08 -8.44 3.48
C HIS A 155 10.14 -9.79 4.20
N THR A 156 8.99 -10.23 4.71
CA THR A 156 8.83 -11.50 5.42
C THR A 156 9.11 -12.71 4.53
N ASP A 157 8.72 -12.64 3.25
CA ASP A 157 9.01 -13.64 2.21
C ASP A 157 9.68 -12.94 1.02
N VAL A 158 11.01 -13.00 1.00
CA VAL A 158 11.84 -12.38 -0.03
C VAL A 158 11.57 -12.96 -1.43
N ALA A 159 11.27 -14.26 -1.54
CA ALA A 159 11.02 -14.89 -2.83
C ALA A 159 9.68 -14.41 -3.41
N ALA A 160 8.62 -14.39 -2.60
CA ALA A 160 7.33 -13.85 -3.00
C ALA A 160 7.40 -12.34 -3.30
N ALA A 161 8.17 -11.57 -2.52
CA ALA A 161 8.37 -10.14 -2.78
C ALA A 161 9.05 -9.90 -4.14
N ARG A 162 10.05 -10.72 -4.51
CA ARG A 162 10.70 -10.67 -5.83
C ARG A 162 9.72 -11.03 -6.96
N ASP A 163 8.86 -12.04 -6.76
CA ASP A 163 7.83 -12.40 -7.75
C ASP A 163 6.81 -11.26 -7.95
N THR A 164 6.29 -10.71 -6.85
CA THR A 164 5.42 -9.53 -6.86
C THR A 164 6.07 -8.37 -7.60
N LEU A 165 7.34 -8.06 -7.31
CA LEU A 165 8.08 -7.00 -7.98
C LEU A 165 8.22 -7.26 -9.49
N ALA A 166 8.50 -8.49 -9.90
CA ALA A 166 8.58 -8.87 -11.30
C ALA A 166 7.24 -8.67 -12.03
N ARG A 167 6.11 -8.99 -11.39
CA ARG A 167 4.77 -8.74 -11.93
C ARG A 167 4.46 -7.25 -12.03
N ILE A 168 4.87 -6.43 -11.06
CA ILE A 168 4.75 -4.96 -11.14
C ILE A 168 5.58 -4.40 -12.30
N ARG A 169 6.78 -4.93 -12.54
CA ARG A 169 7.60 -4.53 -13.70
C ARG A 169 6.86 -4.82 -15.01
N VAL A 170 6.24 -5.98 -15.16
CA VAL A 170 5.42 -6.31 -16.35
C VAL A 170 4.27 -5.30 -16.51
N MET A 171 3.56 -4.94 -15.43
CA MET A 171 2.51 -3.92 -15.48
C MET A 171 3.03 -2.60 -16.06
N GLU A 172 4.21 -2.16 -15.64
CA GLU A 172 4.77 -0.88 -16.10
C GLU A 172 5.36 -0.96 -17.50
N SER A 173 6.29 -1.90 -17.74
CA SER A 173 7.08 -1.93 -18.97
C SER A 173 6.36 -2.51 -20.18
N GLU A 174 5.39 -3.40 -19.95
CA GLU A 174 4.68 -4.09 -21.04
C GLU A 174 3.23 -3.60 -21.20
N LEU A 175 2.57 -3.23 -20.09
CA LEU A 175 1.16 -2.83 -20.10
C LEU A 175 0.96 -1.31 -19.97
N GLY A 176 2.04 -0.53 -19.80
CA GLY A 176 2.00 0.92 -19.75
C GLY A 176 1.31 1.47 -18.49
N VAL A 177 1.25 0.70 -17.41
CA VAL A 177 0.66 1.14 -16.13
C VAL A 177 1.63 2.04 -15.38
N HIS A 178 1.14 3.17 -14.87
CA HIS A 178 1.93 4.08 -14.05
C HIS A 178 2.02 3.57 -12.61
N VAL A 179 3.23 3.34 -12.10
CA VAL A 179 3.43 2.79 -10.75
C VAL A 179 3.75 3.90 -9.75
N ALA A 180 2.98 3.97 -8.66
CA ALA A 180 3.25 4.80 -7.50
C ALA A 180 3.55 3.92 -6.27
N LEU A 181 4.75 4.03 -5.71
CA LEU A 181 5.17 3.34 -4.49
C LEU A 181 4.95 4.23 -3.26
N ALA A 182 4.80 3.64 -2.06
CA ALA A 182 4.52 4.42 -0.84
C ALA A 182 5.66 5.37 -0.45
N HIS A 183 6.91 4.93 -0.65
CA HIS A 183 8.10 5.66 -0.20
C HIS A 183 8.96 6.16 -1.38
N ASP A 184 8.35 6.37 -2.55
CA ASP A 184 9.00 6.95 -3.71
C ASP A 184 8.45 8.34 -4.04
N ALA A 185 9.26 9.36 -3.74
CA ALA A 185 8.96 10.74 -4.12
C ALA A 185 9.55 11.14 -5.48
N THR A 186 10.42 10.33 -6.08
CA THR A 186 11.29 10.75 -7.20
C THR A 186 10.49 11.26 -8.41
N TRP A 187 9.37 10.63 -8.76
CA TRP A 187 8.50 11.09 -9.85
C TRP A 187 7.91 12.49 -9.60
N MET A 188 7.71 12.88 -8.33
CA MET A 188 7.31 14.24 -7.95
C MET A 188 8.49 15.22 -8.04
N GLU A 189 9.68 14.80 -7.61
CA GLU A 189 10.89 15.63 -7.60
C GLU A 189 11.38 15.95 -9.00
N GLU A 190 11.43 14.93 -9.85
CA GLU A 190 11.90 15.03 -11.22
C GLU A 190 10.83 15.54 -12.18
N GLY A 191 9.56 15.57 -11.74
CA GLY A 191 8.42 15.89 -12.60
C GLY A 191 8.22 14.88 -13.73
N LYS A 192 8.72 13.65 -13.55
CA LYS A 192 8.62 12.57 -14.54
C LYS A 192 7.39 11.74 -14.19
N ASN A 193 6.46 11.60 -15.13
CA ASN A 193 5.13 10.96 -15.03
C ASN A 193 3.98 11.97 -14.87
N ALA A 194 3.55 12.53 -16.01
CA ALA A 194 2.46 13.50 -16.09
C ALA A 194 1.13 12.95 -15.54
N VAL A 195 0.92 11.64 -15.60
CA VAL A 195 -0.32 10.98 -15.15
C VAL A 195 -0.38 10.98 -13.63
N LEU A 196 0.67 10.51 -12.94
CA LEU A 196 0.73 10.58 -11.48
C LEU A 196 0.68 12.01 -10.97
N LEU A 197 1.40 12.92 -11.64
CA LEU A 197 1.34 14.35 -11.30
C LEU A 197 -0.08 14.90 -11.46
N SER A 198 -0.83 14.46 -12.47
CA SER A 198 -2.22 14.91 -12.72
C SER A 198 -3.16 14.67 -11.53
N LEU A 199 -2.88 13.63 -10.72
CA LEU A 199 -3.67 13.26 -9.54
C LEU A 199 -3.45 14.18 -8.34
N LEU A 200 -2.37 14.98 -8.35
CA LEU A 200 -2.03 15.89 -7.27
C LEU A 200 -2.70 17.25 -7.46
N ASP A 201 -3.29 17.80 -6.40
CA ASP A 201 -3.85 19.16 -6.44
C ASP A 201 -2.76 20.24 -6.58
N ASP A 202 -3.10 21.39 -7.15
CA ASP A 202 -2.15 22.47 -7.45
C ASP A 202 -1.42 22.99 -6.19
N LYS A 203 -2.11 23.01 -5.05
CA LYS A 203 -1.53 23.44 -3.79
C LYS A 203 -0.50 22.41 -3.31
N PHE A 204 -0.78 21.11 -3.44
CA PHE A 204 0.13 20.04 -3.08
C PHE A 204 1.37 20.05 -3.98
N ARG A 205 1.20 20.25 -5.30
CA ARG A 205 2.34 20.44 -6.23
C ARG A 205 3.18 21.66 -5.84
N HIS A 206 2.54 22.74 -5.41
CA HIS A 206 3.22 23.93 -4.92
C HIS A 206 4.00 23.68 -3.62
N ASP A 207 3.36 23.03 -2.65
CA ASP A 207 3.96 22.67 -1.36
C ASP A 207 5.20 21.77 -1.57
N ILE A 208 5.10 20.75 -2.43
CA ILE A 208 6.23 19.88 -2.81
C ILE A 208 7.37 20.70 -3.43
N ARG A 209 7.08 21.55 -4.42
CA ARG A 209 8.12 22.38 -5.06
C ARG A 209 8.82 23.29 -4.06
N GLN A 210 8.08 23.87 -3.10
CA GLN A 210 8.68 24.70 -2.05
C GLN A 210 9.57 23.88 -1.12
N SER A 211 9.10 22.73 -0.65
CA SER A 211 9.85 21.89 0.30
C SER A 211 11.09 21.26 -0.34
N LEU A 212 11.03 20.84 -1.61
CA LEU A 212 12.20 20.37 -2.38
C LEU A 212 13.26 21.45 -2.52
N THR A 213 12.84 22.67 -2.84
CA THR A 213 13.74 23.81 -2.97
C THR A 213 14.43 24.17 -1.64
N ARG A 214 13.80 23.81 -0.51
CA ARG A 214 14.27 24.12 0.84
C ARG A 214 14.96 22.95 1.56
N GLN A 215 15.03 21.76 0.94
CA GLN A 215 15.49 20.52 1.58
C GLN A 215 14.79 20.23 2.92
N LEU A 216 13.51 20.55 3.02
CA LEU A 216 12.71 20.26 4.22
C LEU A 216 11.89 18.98 4.01
N PRO A 217 11.68 18.17 5.06
CA PRO A 217 10.75 17.04 5.00
C PRO A 217 9.32 17.53 4.71
N PHE A 218 8.57 16.74 3.94
CA PHE A 218 7.16 17.00 3.57
C PHE A 218 6.20 16.47 4.63
#